data_AF-A0A2R7P8H3-F1
#
_entry.id   AF-A0A2R7P8H3-F1
#
_cell.length_a   1.000
_cell.length_b   1.000
_cell.length_c   1.000
_cell.angle_alpha   90.00
_cell.angle_beta   90.00
_cell.angle_gamma   90.00
#
_symmetry.space_group_name_H-M   'P 1'
#
loop_
_entity.id
_entity.type
_entity.pdbx_description
1 polymer ?
#
loop_
_entity_poly.entity_id
_entity_poly.type
_entity_poly.pdbx_seq_one_letter_code
_entity_poly.pdbx_strand_id
1 'polypeptide(L)'
;MLSRQCLALIAALASCVPPAWAGMDKEGSIQRPGLFFAWLSPDDGPVWAHFENPAHLQQLARHCNAGAPVFALQAGTRYQCKAELPPKSAGQEESYAAGMTVQGPAPQADTRQYRLFALTPPRAPQWVVGSPDAEQLGALQLFVQSDDRRFGTLRRQLQWGSARTVQQPQGARTTVVVPGRVVRDPNAFYEAQRHHVFVRGSGGYAYMGEVPGKPDSYVDIDGNDLPGLVVSEGCDGWCVSLWGLTGGLRQVGRFGGH
;
A
#
# COMPACT_ATOMS: atom_id res chain seq x y z
N MET A 1 -45.29 18.90 20.96
CA MET A 1 -44.01 19.30 21.57
C MET A 1 -43.15 18.06 21.70
N LEU A 2 -42.27 17.81 20.74
CA LEU A 2 -41.37 16.65 20.73
C LEU A 2 -40.08 16.99 21.49
N SER A 3 -39.74 16.15 22.47
CA SER A 3 -38.51 16.28 23.25
C SER A 3 -37.31 15.79 22.45
N ARG A 4 -36.34 16.69 22.27
CA ARG A 4 -35.04 16.48 21.64
C ARG A 4 -34.23 15.48 22.47
N GLN A 5 -34.12 14.22 22.05
CA GLN A 5 -33.06 13.32 22.54
C GLN A 5 -32.84 12.06 21.67
N CYS A 6 -33.09 12.14 20.36
CA CYS A 6 -32.67 11.12 19.39
C CYS A 6 -31.66 11.74 18.43
N LEU A 7 -30.38 11.82 18.81
CA LEU A 7 -29.24 12.07 17.90
C LEU A 7 -27.92 12.08 18.71
N ALA A 8 -27.35 10.91 18.97
CA ALA A 8 -25.92 10.75 19.27
C ALA A 8 -25.57 9.26 19.47
N LEU A 9 -25.55 8.47 18.39
CA LEU A 9 -24.98 7.11 18.46
C LEU A 9 -24.50 6.63 17.09
N ILE A 10 -23.79 7.49 16.34
CA ILE A 10 -22.98 7.11 15.18
C ILE A 10 -21.78 8.06 15.09
N ALA A 11 -20.80 7.94 15.99
CA ALA A 11 -19.50 8.62 15.88
C ALA A 11 -18.48 8.05 16.89
N ALA A 12 -18.06 6.79 16.73
CA ALA A 12 -16.86 6.26 17.42
C ALA A 12 -16.35 4.97 16.77
N LEU A 13 -16.15 4.98 15.46
CA LEU A 13 -15.26 4.04 14.76
C LEU A 13 -14.31 4.87 13.88
N ALA A 14 -13.75 5.91 14.47
CA ALA A 14 -12.54 6.53 13.97
C ALA A 14 -11.39 5.79 14.66
N SER A 15 -10.67 5.02 13.86
CA SER A 15 -9.39 4.40 14.18
C SER A 15 -8.42 5.42 14.79
N CYS A 16 -8.43 5.52 16.11
CA CYS A 16 -7.38 6.18 16.88
C CYS A 16 -6.14 5.27 16.90
N VAL A 17 -5.38 5.30 15.81
CA VAL A 17 -3.97 4.91 15.82
C VAL A 17 -3.18 6.21 15.99
N PRO A 18 -2.32 6.34 17.01
CA PRO A 18 -1.62 7.59 17.28
C PRO A 18 -0.73 8.01 16.09
N PRO A 19 -0.53 9.31 15.87
CA PRO A 19 0.43 9.79 14.89
C PRO A 19 1.84 9.31 15.28
N ALA A 20 2.63 8.93 14.28
CA ALA A 20 4.00 8.48 14.47
C ALA A 20 4.86 9.61 15.07
N TRP A 21 5.58 9.32 16.16
CA TRP A 21 6.52 10.26 16.78
C TRP A 21 7.95 9.95 16.33
N ALA A 22 8.80 10.99 16.28
CA ALA A 22 10.22 10.87 15.99
C ALA A 22 10.92 9.94 17.00
N GLY A 23 11.70 8.97 16.49
CA GLY A 23 12.43 7.99 17.31
C GLY A 23 11.74 6.64 17.50
N MET A 24 10.60 6.38 16.84
CA MET A 24 9.99 5.05 16.84
C MET A 24 10.75 4.06 15.96
N ASP A 25 10.72 2.78 16.37
CA ASP A 25 11.30 1.67 15.63
C ASP A 25 10.74 1.59 14.20
N LYS A 26 11.58 1.11 13.28
CA LYS A 26 11.20 0.93 11.88
C LYS A 26 10.26 -0.28 11.79
N GLU A 27 8.97 -0.02 11.65
CA GLU A 27 7.92 -1.03 11.70
C GLU A 27 7.25 -1.22 10.35
N GLY A 28 7.10 -2.48 9.96
CA GLY A 28 6.28 -2.92 8.85
C GLY A 28 5.12 -3.74 9.37
N SER A 29 3.88 -3.30 9.13
CA SER A 29 2.69 -4.08 9.45
C SER A 29 2.03 -4.50 8.16
N ILE A 30 1.81 -5.80 7.96
CA ILE A 30 1.17 -6.34 6.76
C ILE A 30 0.08 -7.34 7.13
N GLN A 31 -1.07 -7.20 6.48
CA GLN A 31 -2.21 -8.12 6.62
C GLN A 31 -2.13 -9.30 5.66
N ARG A 32 -1.45 -9.12 4.51
CA ARG A 32 -1.29 -10.16 3.49
C ARG A 32 -0.18 -11.16 3.87
N PRO A 33 -0.51 -12.45 4.07
CA PRO A 33 0.50 -13.45 4.43
C PRO A 33 1.57 -13.58 3.35
N GLY A 34 2.81 -13.75 3.78
CA GLY A 34 3.94 -13.94 2.87
C GLY A 34 4.45 -12.68 2.20
N LEU A 35 3.96 -11.50 2.58
CA LEU A 35 4.55 -10.22 2.20
C LEU A 35 5.19 -9.54 3.42
N PHE A 36 6.31 -8.84 3.24
CA PHE A 36 6.94 -8.05 4.30
C PHE A 36 7.79 -6.91 3.72
N PHE A 37 8.10 -5.90 4.54
CA PHE A 37 9.03 -4.82 4.19
C PHE A 37 10.42 -5.10 4.76
N ALA A 38 11.45 -4.70 4.02
CA ALA A 38 12.83 -4.71 4.52
C ALA A 38 13.68 -3.66 3.78
N TRP A 39 14.77 -3.24 4.44
CA TRP A 39 15.82 -2.43 3.82
C TRP A 39 16.68 -3.26 2.87
N LEU A 40 17.06 -2.69 1.73
CA LEU A 40 18.10 -3.24 0.87
C LEU A 40 19.51 -3.02 1.44
N SER A 41 19.65 -2.04 2.33
CA SER A 41 20.88 -1.73 3.05
C SER A 41 20.82 -2.38 4.43
N PRO A 42 21.45 -3.55 4.65
CA PRO A 42 21.37 -4.26 5.93
C PRO A 42 21.97 -3.46 7.09
N ASP A 43 22.86 -2.50 6.80
CA ASP A 43 23.47 -1.60 7.79
C ASP A 43 22.47 -0.64 8.43
N ASP A 44 21.29 -0.44 7.82
CA ASP A 44 20.19 0.35 8.40
C ASP A 44 19.42 -0.43 9.49
N GLY A 45 19.82 -1.67 9.78
CA GLY A 45 19.22 -2.53 10.79
C GLY A 45 17.97 -3.28 10.31
N PRO A 46 17.37 -4.12 11.18
CA PRO A 46 16.17 -4.87 10.84
C PRO A 46 14.95 -3.96 10.71
N VAL A 47 13.99 -4.37 9.86
CA VAL A 47 12.62 -3.86 9.89
C VAL A 47 11.77 -4.80 10.72
N TRP A 48 11.09 -4.29 11.74
CA TRP A 48 10.23 -5.10 12.58
C TRP A 48 8.93 -5.41 11.85
N ALA A 49 8.73 -6.68 11.48
CA ALA A 49 7.53 -7.15 10.83
C ALA A 49 6.46 -7.55 11.84
N HIS A 50 5.25 -7.06 11.61
CA HIS A 50 4.04 -7.35 12.39
C HIS A 50 2.94 -7.91 11.50
N PHE A 51 2.21 -8.89 12.01
CA PHE A 51 1.01 -9.48 11.40
C PHE A 51 -0.11 -9.57 12.43
N GLU A 52 -1.35 -9.39 11.97
CA GLU A 52 -2.53 -9.59 12.82
C GLU A 52 -2.66 -11.03 13.32
N ASN A 53 -2.24 -12.00 12.50
CA ASN A 53 -2.20 -13.41 12.87
C ASN A 53 -0.75 -13.84 13.15
N PRO A 54 -0.40 -14.21 14.40
CA PRO A 54 0.93 -14.68 14.78
C PRO A 54 1.46 -15.85 13.94
N ALA A 55 0.58 -16.73 13.45
CA ALA A 55 0.98 -17.86 12.61
C ALA A 55 1.65 -17.42 11.29
N HIS A 56 1.26 -16.27 10.74
CA HIS A 56 1.90 -15.72 9.54
C HIS A 56 3.31 -15.22 9.82
N LEU A 57 3.54 -14.63 11.00
CA LEU A 57 4.87 -14.21 11.44
C LEU A 57 5.78 -15.44 11.65
N GLN A 58 5.27 -16.50 12.30
CA GLN A 58 6.01 -17.74 12.47
C GLN A 58 6.34 -18.42 11.13
N GLN A 59 5.40 -18.40 10.17
CA GLN A 59 5.65 -18.90 8.83
C GLN A 59 6.75 -18.10 8.11
N LEU A 60 6.70 -16.77 8.18
CA LEU A 60 7.72 -15.90 7.60
C LEU A 60 9.09 -16.18 8.21
N ALA A 61 9.18 -16.25 9.54
CA ALA A 61 10.43 -16.50 10.24
C ALA A 61 11.02 -17.86 9.88
N ARG A 62 10.20 -18.92 9.83
CA ARG A 62 10.63 -20.25 9.38
C ARG A 62 11.14 -20.24 7.94
N HIS A 63 10.44 -19.57 7.03
CA HIS A 63 10.86 -19.46 5.63
C HIS A 63 12.23 -18.79 5.50
N CYS A 64 12.40 -17.63 6.14
CA CYS A 64 13.66 -16.89 6.11
C CYS A 64 14.81 -17.67 6.73
N ASN A 65 14.61 -18.24 7.91
CA ASN A 65 15.67 -18.96 8.62
C ASN A 65 15.98 -20.33 8.00
N ALA A 66 15.14 -20.85 7.11
CA ALA A 66 15.45 -22.00 6.26
C ALA A 66 16.34 -21.64 5.06
N GLY A 67 16.67 -20.37 4.84
CA GLY A 67 17.47 -19.91 3.70
C GLY A 67 16.71 -19.93 2.37
N ALA A 68 15.38 -20.03 2.41
CA ALA A 68 14.55 -20.00 1.22
C ALA A 68 14.54 -18.59 0.60
N PRO A 69 14.42 -18.47 -0.73
CA PRO A 69 14.48 -17.18 -1.40
C PRO A 69 13.23 -16.34 -1.13
N VAL A 70 13.42 -15.03 -1.21
CA VAL A 70 12.34 -14.04 -1.26
C VAL A 70 12.54 -13.13 -2.47
N PHE A 71 11.48 -12.47 -2.92
CA PHE A 71 11.46 -11.74 -4.18
C PHE A 71 10.98 -10.32 -3.97
N ALA A 72 11.75 -9.33 -4.44
CA ALA A 72 11.32 -7.94 -4.42
C ALA A 72 10.11 -7.77 -5.35
N LEU A 73 8.96 -7.38 -4.81
CA LEU A 73 7.71 -7.34 -5.58
C LEU A 73 7.73 -6.32 -6.72
N GLN A 74 8.52 -5.25 -6.59
CA GLN A 74 8.67 -4.22 -7.62
C GLN A 74 9.45 -4.68 -8.87
N ALA A 75 10.26 -5.73 -8.77
CA ALA A 75 11.20 -6.11 -9.83
C ALA A 75 11.33 -7.62 -10.08
N GLY A 76 10.81 -8.46 -9.18
CA GLY A 76 11.01 -9.91 -9.20
C GLY A 76 12.42 -10.37 -8.82
N THR A 77 13.32 -9.44 -8.47
CA THR A 77 14.70 -9.75 -8.08
C THR A 77 14.74 -10.63 -6.85
N ARG A 78 15.59 -11.67 -6.89
CA ARG A 78 15.74 -12.67 -5.82
C ARG A 78 16.72 -12.20 -4.74
N TYR A 79 16.33 -12.42 -3.49
CA TYR A 79 17.10 -12.17 -2.27
C TYR A 79 16.99 -13.37 -1.31
N GLN A 80 17.78 -13.34 -0.25
CA GLN A 80 17.62 -14.15 0.95
C GLN A 80 17.14 -13.24 2.09
N CYS A 81 16.46 -13.80 3.07
CA CYS A 81 16.05 -13.08 4.28
C CYS A 81 16.49 -13.82 5.53
N LYS A 82 16.66 -13.08 6.63
CA LYS A 82 16.83 -13.60 7.98
C LYS A 82 15.79 -12.95 8.89
N ALA A 83 15.27 -13.73 9.83
CA ALA A 83 14.29 -13.27 10.80
C ALA A 83 14.83 -13.45 12.22
N GLU A 84 14.86 -12.36 12.98
CA GLU A 84 15.26 -12.33 14.37
C GLU A 84 14.01 -12.23 15.25
N LEU A 85 13.72 -13.31 15.98
CA LEU A 85 12.58 -13.37 16.89
C LEU A 85 13.06 -12.95 18.29
N PRO A 86 12.50 -11.86 18.86
CA PRO A 86 12.87 -11.43 20.19
C PRO A 86 12.41 -12.49 21.21
N PRO A 87 13.10 -12.61 22.36
CA PRO A 87 12.70 -13.52 23.43
C PRO A 87 11.25 -13.27 23.83
N LYS A 88 10.51 -14.36 24.07
CA LYS A 88 9.12 -14.25 24.52
C LYS A 88 9.07 -13.59 25.90
N SER A 89 8.17 -12.64 26.09
CA SER A 89 7.87 -12.10 27.43
C SER A 89 7.08 -13.14 28.25
N ALA A 90 7.18 -13.08 29.58
CA ALA A 90 6.43 -13.97 30.45
C ALA A 90 4.92 -13.86 30.17
N GLY A 91 4.27 -14.99 29.86
CA GLY A 91 2.85 -15.05 29.49
C GLY A 91 2.53 -14.91 28.00
N GLN A 92 3.53 -14.70 27.13
CA GLN A 92 3.34 -14.76 25.68
C GLN A 92 3.63 -16.16 25.12
N GLU A 93 2.66 -16.75 24.43
CA GLU A 93 2.86 -18.03 23.73
C GLU A 93 3.71 -17.87 22.46
N GLU A 94 3.61 -16.74 21.75
CA GLU A 94 4.35 -16.47 20.51
C GLU A 94 4.90 -15.02 20.48
N SER A 95 6.01 -14.82 19.76
CA SER A 95 6.57 -13.48 19.52
C SER A 95 5.61 -12.64 18.67
N TYR A 96 5.45 -11.36 19.01
CA TYR A 96 4.51 -10.44 18.34
C TYR A 96 5.14 -9.69 17.14
N ALA A 97 6.45 -9.80 16.97
CA ALA A 97 7.23 -9.16 15.92
C ALA A 97 8.46 -10.00 15.56
N ALA A 98 8.99 -9.80 14.36
CA ALA A 98 10.29 -10.34 13.95
C ALA A 98 11.11 -9.25 13.27
N GLY A 99 12.38 -9.11 13.64
CA GLY A 99 13.32 -8.25 12.94
C GLY A 99 13.72 -8.88 11.61
N MET A 100 13.37 -8.25 10.49
CA MET A 100 13.61 -8.74 9.15
C MET A 100 14.81 -8.05 8.51
N THR A 101 15.75 -8.84 8.02
CA THR A 101 16.84 -8.37 7.16
C THR A 101 16.85 -9.15 5.85
N VAL A 102 17.33 -8.51 4.78
CA VAL A 102 17.49 -9.15 3.47
C VAL A 102 18.91 -8.99 2.97
N GLN A 103 19.37 -10.00 2.24
CA GLN A 103 20.68 -10.02 1.60
C GLN A 103 20.50 -10.42 0.13
N GLY A 104 21.18 -9.72 -0.77
CA GLY A 104 21.12 -9.99 -2.20
C GLY A 104 21.91 -8.97 -3.00
N PRO A 105 21.50 -8.69 -4.25
CA PRO A 105 22.19 -7.72 -5.09
C PRO A 105 22.34 -6.37 -4.39
N ALA A 106 23.54 -5.78 -4.50
CA ALA A 106 23.83 -4.48 -3.94
C ALA A 106 22.87 -3.41 -4.51
N PRO A 107 22.38 -2.48 -3.69
CA PRO A 107 21.56 -1.38 -4.17
C PRO A 107 22.34 -0.55 -5.19
N GLN A 108 21.64 -0.08 -6.23
CA GLN A 108 22.25 0.70 -7.33
C GLN A 108 22.66 2.12 -6.93
N ALA A 109 22.22 2.59 -5.77
CA ALA A 109 22.56 3.90 -5.24
C ALA A 109 22.86 3.79 -3.74
N ASP A 110 23.75 4.65 -3.26
CA ASP A 110 24.16 4.77 -1.84
C ASP A 110 23.08 5.43 -0.96
N THR A 111 21.81 5.38 -1.41
CA THR A 111 20.67 5.93 -0.69
C THR A 111 19.94 4.82 0.06
N ARG A 112 19.35 5.17 1.20
CA ARG A 112 18.48 4.25 1.95
C ARG A 112 17.33 3.81 1.06
N GLN A 113 17.27 2.51 0.76
CA GLN A 113 16.24 1.94 -0.11
C GLN A 113 15.50 0.83 0.62
N TYR A 114 14.18 0.98 0.76
CA TYR A 114 13.32 -0.12 1.18
C TYR A 114 12.70 -0.81 -0.04
N ARG A 115 12.30 -2.07 0.15
CA ARG A 115 11.47 -2.81 -0.80
C ARG A 115 10.39 -3.59 -0.08
N LEU A 116 9.38 -3.97 -0.86
CA LEU A 116 8.37 -4.92 -0.46
C LEU A 116 8.78 -6.29 -1.01
N PHE A 117 8.73 -7.31 -0.18
CA PHE A 117 9.15 -8.67 -0.52
C PHE A 117 7.98 -9.65 -0.46
N ALA A 118 8.06 -10.67 -1.30
CA ALA A 118 7.17 -11.82 -1.28
C ALA A 118 7.94 -13.13 -1.11
N LEU A 119 7.33 -14.12 -0.47
CA LEU A 119 7.88 -15.48 -0.35
C LEU A 119 7.87 -16.25 -1.68
N THR A 120 7.00 -15.85 -2.61
CA THR A 120 6.87 -16.44 -3.94
C THR A 120 7.20 -15.41 -5.01
N PRO A 121 7.74 -15.82 -6.18
CA PRO A 121 8.00 -14.89 -7.28
C PRO A 121 6.71 -14.17 -7.72
N PRO A 122 6.73 -12.84 -7.96
CA PRO A 122 5.59 -12.14 -8.55
C PRO A 122 5.35 -12.66 -9.98
N ARG A 123 4.08 -12.78 -10.37
CA ARG A 123 3.70 -13.12 -11.76
C ARG A 123 3.92 -11.93 -12.69
N ALA A 124 3.69 -10.73 -12.19
CA ALA A 124 3.87 -9.47 -12.93
C ALA A 124 4.92 -8.57 -12.26
N PRO A 125 6.22 -8.78 -12.53
CA PRO A 125 7.28 -7.90 -12.02
C PRO A 125 7.33 -6.55 -12.76
N GLN A 126 6.61 -6.40 -13.87
CA GLN A 126 6.58 -5.18 -14.67
C GLN A 126 5.14 -4.75 -14.97
N TRP A 127 4.86 -3.49 -14.69
CA TRP A 127 3.59 -2.82 -14.99
C TRP A 127 3.82 -1.76 -16.06
N VAL A 128 2.94 -1.72 -17.06
CA VAL A 128 2.94 -0.67 -18.07
C VAL A 128 2.22 0.54 -17.48
N VAL A 129 2.97 1.61 -17.26
CA VAL A 129 2.47 2.87 -16.73
C VAL A 129 2.44 3.89 -17.86
N GLY A 130 1.29 4.52 -18.07
CA GLY A 130 1.10 5.49 -19.15
C GLY A 130 0.13 6.60 -18.77
N SER A 131 -0.29 7.35 -19.78
CA SER A 131 -1.43 8.25 -19.69
C SER A 131 -2.62 7.60 -20.40
N PRO A 132 -3.86 7.85 -19.94
CA PRO A 132 -5.03 7.39 -20.68
C PRO A 132 -5.08 8.06 -22.05
N ASP A 133 -5.45 7.31 -23.08
CA ASP A 133 -5.78 7.89 -24.38
C ASP A 133 -7.11 8.66 -24.32
N ALA A 134 -7.47 9.35 -25.41
CA ALA A 134 -8.66 10.18 -25.46
C ALA A 134 -9.97 9.38 -25.30
N GLU A 135 -10.03 8.14 -25.81
CA GLU A 135 -11.19 7.26 -25.66
C GLU A 135 -11.34 6.83 -24.20
N GLN A 136 -10.25 6.36 -23.60
CA GLN A 136 -10.17 5.95 -22.21
C GLN A 136 -10.60 7.07 -21.27
N LEU A 137 -10.03 8.27 -21.46
CA LEU A 137 -10.33 9.43 -20.63
C LEU A 137 -11.78 9.89 -20.82
N GLY A 138 -12.27 9.95 -22.06
CA GLY A 138 -13.66 10.32 -22.35
C GLY A 138 -14.67 9.35 -21.72
N ALA A 139 -14.42 8.04 -21.84
CA ALA A 139 -15.27 7.02 -21.24
C ALA A 139 -15.26 7.08 -19.69
N LEU A 140 -14.10 7.37 -19.08
CA LEU A 140 -14.00 7.56 -17.63
C LEU A 140 -14.76 8.82 -17.18
N GLN A 141 -14.64 9.92 -17.92
CA GLN A 141 -15.37 11.15 -17.63
C GLN A 141 -16.88 10.93 -17.73
N LEU A 142 -17.37 10.22 -18.75
CA LEU A 142 -18.77 9.84 -18.88
C LEU A 142 -19.25 8.98 -17.71
N PHE A 143 -18.47 7.99 -17.29
CA PHE A 143 -18.78 7.18 -16.10
C PHE A 143 -18.90 8.04 -14.83
N VAL A 144 -17.98 8.99 -14.61
CA VAL A 144 -18.05 9.89 -13.45
C VAL A 144 -19.21 10.88 -13.57
N GLN A 145 -19.67 11.21 -14.78
CA GLN A 145 -20.82 12.08 -15.02
C GLN A 145 -22.17 11.33 -14.91
N SER A 146 -22.20 10.01 -15.02
CA SER A 146 -23.46 9.24 -15.08
C SER A 146 -24.24 9.21 -13.76
N ASP A 147 -23.58 9.51 -12.64
CA ASP A 147 -24.21 9.56 -11.31
C ASP A 147 -23.69 10.77 -10.53
N ASP A 148 -24.32 11.93 -10.74
CA ASP A 148 -23.94 13.18 -10.08
C ASP A 148 -24.15 13.11 -8.55
N ARG A 149 -25.08 12.28 -8.07
CA ARG A 149 -25.31 12.08 -6.63
C ARG A 149 -24.09 11.40 -5.99
N ARG A 150 -23.52 10.41 -6.65
CA ARG A 150 -22.33 9.70 -6.16
C ARG A 150 -21.03 10.46 -6.43
N PHE A 151 -20.92 11.10 -7.59
CA PHE A 151 -19.65 11.59 -8.12
C PHE A 151 -19.58 13.10 -8.33
N GLY A 152 -20.64 13.87 -8.08
CA GLY A 152 -20.67 15.31 -8.37
C GLY A 152 -19.56 16.10 -7.67
N THR A 153 -19.28 15.80 -6.41
CA THR A 153 -18.14 16.39 -5.66
C THR A 153 -16.80 15.85 -6.15
N LEU A 154 -16.71 14.54 -6.37
CA LEU A 154 -15.51 13.89 -6.89
C LEU A 154 -15.10 14.51 -8.24
N ARG A 155 -16.03 14.66 -9.18
CA ARG A 155 -15.77 15.20 -10.53
C ARG A 155 -15.06 16.55 -10.49
N ARG A 156 -15.41 17.42 -9.54
CA ARG A 156 -14.85 18.78 -9.42
C ARG A 156 -13.41 18.80 -8.87
N GLN A 157 -12.98 17.76 -8.17
CA GLN A 157 -11.62 17.67 -7.62
C GLN A 157 -10.64 16.90 -8.52
N LEU A 158 -11.13 16.17 -9.53
CA LEU A 158 -10.28 15.33 -10.38
C LEU A 158 -9.47 16.16 -11.38
N GLN A 159 -8.16 15.95 -11.36
CA GLN A 159 -7.19 16.53 -12.27
C GLN A 159 -6.98 15.60 -13.47
N TRP A 160 -7.93 15.62 -14.40
CA TRP A 160 -7.99 14.72 -15.56
C TRP A 160 -6.70 14.67 -16.39
N GLY A 161 -6.05 15.82 -16.61
CA GLY A 161 -4.81 15.92 -17.40
C GLY A 161 -3.59 15.24 -16.77
N SER A 162 -3.68 14.85 -15.51
CA SER A 162 -2.62 14.16 -14.77
C SER A 162 -2.98 12.71 -14.43
N ALA A 163 -4.06 12.19 -15.02
CA ALA A 163 -4.44 10.79 -14.88
C ALA A 163 -3.35 9.85 -15.43
N ARG A 164 -3.18 8.71 -14.77
CA ARG A 164 -2.23 7.66 -15.15
C ARG A 164 -2.96 6.34 -15.34
N THR A 165 -2.58 5.59 -16.37
CA THR A 165 -3.01 4.21 -16.58
C THR A 165 -1.93 3.26 -16.10
N VAL A 166 -2.37 2.13 -15.55
CA VAL A 166 -1.52 1.07 -15.04
C VAL A 166 -2.14 -0.25 -15.45
N GLN A 167 -1.41 -1.05 -16.20
CA GLN A 167 -1.89 -2.35 -16.66
C GLN A 167 -0.75 -3.35 -16.82
N GLN A 168 -1.08 -4.61 -16.67
CA GLN A 168 -0.19 -5.68 -17.08
C GLN A 168 -0.20 -5.77 -18.62
N PRO A 169 0.91 -6.07 -19.31
CA PRO A 169 0.97 -6.13 -20.78
C PRO A 169 -0.09 -7.03 -21.44
N GLN A 170 -0.50 -8.10 -20.75
CA GLN A 170 -1.50 -9.07 -21.20
C GLN A 170 -2.75 -9.09 -20.28
N GLY A 171 -2.88 -8.07 -19.44
CA GLY A 171 -4.00 -7.94 -18.50
C GLY A 171 -5.29 -7.56 -19.21
N ALA A 172 -6.41 -8.07 -18.71
CA ALA A 172 -7.75 -7.71 -19.23
C ALA A 172 -8.27 -6.40 -18.61
N ARG A 173 -7.62 -5.93 -17.54
CA ARG A 173 -8.02 -4.77 -16.75
C ARG A 173 -6.97 -3.68 -16.78
N THR A 174 -7.45 -2.44 -16.84
CA THR A 174 -6.61 -1.23 -16.74
C THR A 174 -7.02 -0.47 -15.49
N THR A 175 -6.06 -0.22 -14.61
CA THR A 175 -6.25 0.68 -13.47
C THR A 175 -5.97 2.12 -13.91
N VAL A 176 -6.83 3.05 -13.53
CA VAL A 176 -6.66 4.48 -13.78
C VAL A 176 -6.57 5.20 -12.44
N VAL A 177 -5.46 5.89 -12.22
CA VAL A 177 -5.22 6.71 -11.03
C VAL A 177 -5.34 8.17 -11.45
N VAL A 178 -6.27 8.91 -10.86
CA VAL A 178 -6.53 10.31 -11.18
C VAL A 178 -6.23 11.16 -9.94
N PRO A 179 -5.29 12.11 -10.00
CA PRO A 179 -5.04 13.02 -8.89
C PRO A 179 -6.29 13.83 -8.56
N GLY A 180 -6.53 14.01 -7.27
CA GLY A 180 -7.67 14.71 -6.71
C GLY A 180 -7.25 16.00 -6.03
N ARG A 181 -8.01 16.36 -4.99
CA ARG A 181 -7.73 17.52 -4.14
C ARG A 181 -6.45 17.33 -3.33
N VAL A 182 -5.82 18.45 -3.00
CA VAL A 182 -4.81 18.52 -1.95
C VAL A 182 -5.52 18.66 -0.61
N VAL A 183 -5.19 17.79 0.33
CA VAL A 183 -5.64 17.88 1.73
C VAL A 183 -4.51 18.47 2.55
N ARG A 184 -4.81 19.55 3.28
CA ARG A 184 -3.87 20.27 4.15
C ARG A 184 -4.43 20.31 5.56
N ASP A 185 -3.62 19.91 6.53
CA ASP A 185 -3.86 20.14 7.95
C ASP A 185 -2.67 20.92 8.53
N PRO A 186 -2.82 22.25 8.70
CA PRO A 186 -1.76 23.09 9.25
C PRO A 186 -1.36 22.72 10.68
N ASN A 187 -2.29 22.16 11.47
CA ASN A 187 -2.02 21.81 12.87
C ASN A 187 -1.26 20.49 12.99
N ALA A 188 -1.36 19.63 11.98
CA ALA A 188 -0.66 18.36 11.89
C ALA A 188 0.56 18.39 10.96
N PHE A 189 0.94 19.57 10.42
CA PHE A 189 1.99 19.74 9.41
C PHE A 189 1.84 18.77 8.22
N TYR A 190 0.59 18.50 7.83
CA TYR A 190 0.26 17.48 6.85
C TYR A 190 -0.22 18.12 5.54
N GLU A 191 0.42 17.76 4.43
CA GLU A 191 -0.03 18.12 3.08
C GLU A 191 0.14 16.91 2.15
N ALA A 192 -0.97 16.41 1.60
CA ALA A 192 -0.92 15.35 0.60
C ALA A 192 -2.00 15.51 -0.47
N GLN A 193 -1.62 15.22 -1.71
CA GLN A 193 -2.59 15.11 -2.80
C GLN A 193 -3.23 13.73 -2.79
N ARG A 194 -4.56 13.71 -2.65
CA ARG A 194 -5.35 12.48 -2.74
C ARG A 194 -5.39 11.98 -4.17
N HIS A 195 -5.42 10.67 -4.37
CA HIS A 195 -5.50 10.06 -5.69
C HIS A 195 -6.68 9.09 -5.74
N HIS A 196 -7.49 9.20 -6.77
CA HIS A 196 -8.69 8.39 -6.97
C HIS A 196 -8.41 7.25 -7.92
N VAL A 197 -8.84 6.05 -7.54
CA VAL A 197 -8.54 4.83 -8.26
C VAL A 197 -9.79 4.30 -8.93
N PHE A 198 -9.68 4.05 -10.22
CA PHE A 198 -10.69 3.42 -11.04
C PHE A 198 -10.12 2.17 -11.71
N VAL A 199 -10.98 1.22 -12.03
CA VAL A 199 -10.61 0.02 -12.81
C VAL A 199 -11.54 -0.08 -14.01
N ARG A 200 -10.96 -0.15 -15.21
CA ARG A 200 -11.66 -0.52 -16.45
C ARG A 200 -11.56 -2.03 -16.63
N GLY A 201 -12.70 -2.68 -16.78
CA GLY A 201 -12.80 -4.07 -17.23
C GLY A 201 -13.79 -4.21 -18.39
N SER A 202 -14.21 -5.44 -18.69
CA SER A 202 -15.19 -5.71 -19.75
C SER A 202 -16.55 -5.05 -19.51
N GLY A 203 -16.96 -4.91 -18.25
CA GLY A 203 -18.21 -4.25 -17.85
C GLY A 203 -18.15 -2.73 -17.76
N GLY A 204 -17.05 -2.10 -18.17
CA GLY A 204 -16.83 -0.66 -18.03
C GLY A 204 -15.99 -0.29 -16.81
N TYR A 205 -16.19 0.92 -16.29
CA TYR A 205 -15.42 1.46 -15.17
C TYR A 205 -16.08 1.15 -13.82
N ALA A 206 -15.24 0.91 -12.82
CA ALA A 206 -15.60 0.88 -11.42
C ALA A 206 -14.73 1.87 -10.63
N TYR A 207 -15.35 2.65 -9.73
CA TYR A 207 -14.62 3.46 -8.76
C TYR A 207 -14.24 2.61 -7.55
N MET A 208 -12.94 2.51 -7.28
CA MET A 208 -12.39 1.67 -6.21
C MET A 208 -12.24 2.42 -4.90
N GLY A 209 -11.91 3.72 -4.95
CA GLY A 209 -11.73 4.56 -3.77
C GLY A 209 -10.64 5.61 -3.92
N GLU A 210 -10.21 6.15 -2.79
CA GLU A 210 -9.17 7.18 -2.66
C GLU A 210 -7.97 6.60 -1.92
N VAL A 211 -6.75 6.85 -2.41
CA VAL A 211 -5.50 6.59 -1.71
C VAL A 211 -4.88 7.91 -1.24
N PRO A 212 -4.10 7.89 -0.14
CA PRO A 212 -3.79 9.12 0.58
C PRO A 212 -2.71 9.98 -0.09
N GLY A 213 -1.90 9.40 -0.97
CA GLY A 213 -0.80 10.06 -1.68
C GLY A 213 -0.67 9.53 -3.10
N LYS A 214 0.39 9.95 -3.79
CA LYS A 214 0.71 9.47 -5.13
C LYS A 214 1.25 8.03 -5.05
N PRO A 215 0.78 7.09 -5.89
CA PRO A 215 1.46 5.81 -6.04
C PRO A 215 2.85 6.01 -6.68
N ASP A 216 3.90 5.59 -5.98
CA ASP A 216 5.29 5.66 -6.46
C ASP A 216 5.70 4.42 -7.24
N SER A 217 5.08 3.28 -6.94
CA SER A 217 5.27 2.05 -7.68
C SER A 217 4.05 1.14 -7.65
N TYR A 218 4.05 0.15 -8.53
CA TYR A 218 2.98 -0.82 -8.72
C TYR A 218 3.56 -2.22 -8.57
N VAL A 219 2.84 -3.10 -7.87
CA VAL A 219 3.36 -4.41 -7.46
C VAL A 219 2.31 -5.50 -7.62
N ASP A 220 2.75 -6.74 -7.77
CA ASP A 220 1.86 -7.90 -7.81
C ASP A 220 1.63 -8.45 -6.39
N ILE A 221 0.46 -8.17 -5.80
CA ILE A 221 0.08 -8.64 -4.45
C ILE A 221 -0.65 -9.99 -4.51
N ASP A 222 -1.50 -10.16 -5.53
CA ASP A 222 -2.53 -11.22 -5.56
C ASP A 222 -2.35 -12.20 -6.73
N GLY A 223 -1.34 -12.01 -7.58
CA GLY A 223 -1.08 -12.85 -8.75
C GLY A 223 -2.13 -12.67 -9.85
N ASN A 224 -2.74 -11.49 -9.94
CA ASN A 224 -3.77 -11.17 -10.92
C ASN A 224 -3.42 -9.88 -11.70
N ASP A 225 -4.24 -9.52 -12.68
CA ASP A 225 -4.02 -8.36 -13.55
C ASP A 225 -4.45 -7.01 -12.93
N LEU A 226 -4.64 -6.94 -11.61
CA LEU A 226 -4.78 -5.68 -10.88
C LEU A 226 -3.51 -5.38 -10.07
N PRO A 227 -2.96 -4.16 -10.20
CA PRO A 227 -1.79 -3.76 -9.43
C PRO A 227 -2.15 -3.53 -7.96
N GLY A 228 -1.23 -3.89 -7.10
CA GLY A 228 -1.05 -3.24 -5.81
C GLY A 228 -0.44 -1.85 -5.98
N LEU A 229 -0.86 -0.90 -5.17
CA LEU A 229 -0.37 0.48 -5.18
C LEU A 229 0.54 0.69 -3.98
N VAL A 230 1.82 1.02 -4.22
CA VAL A 230 2.74 1.46 -3.17
C VAL A 230 2.68 2.98 -3.13
N VAL A 231 2.20 3.54 -2.04
CA VAL A 231 1.93 4.96 -1.87
C VAL A 231 2.83 5.51 -0.79
N SER A 232 3.67 6.49 -1.11
CA SER A 232 4.35 7.30 -0.10
C SER A 232 3.54 8.55 0.19
N GLU A 233 3.33 8.80 1.48
CA GLU A 233 2.81 10.05 1.99
C GLU A 233 3.98 10.95 2.41
N GLY A 234 3.85 12.25 2.19
CA GLY A 234 4.81 13.23 2.69
C GLY A 234 4.66 13.36 4.20
N CYS A 235 5.58 12.75 4.96
CA CYS A 235 5.68 12.88 6.39
C CYS A 235 7.14 13.11 6.79
N ASP A 236 7.38 13.49 8.04
CA ASP A 236 8.73 13.40 8.61
C ASP A 236 9.06 11.90 8.76
N GLY A 237 10.15 11.42 8.15
CA GLY A 237 10.50 10.00 8.06
C GLY A 237 9.92 9.26 6.85
N TRP A 238 9.60 7.97 7.02
CA TRP A 238 9.00 7.12 6.00
C TRP A 238 7.53 6.85 6.32
N CYS A 239 6.62 7.16 5.40
CA CYS A 239 5.20 6.82 5.51
C CYS A 239 4.74 6.17 4.22
N VAL A 240 4.91 4.85 4.16
CA VAL A 240 4.59 4.07 2.97
C VAL A 240 3.39 3.17 3.29
N SER A 241 2.40 3.18 2.42
CA SER A 241 1.25 2.28 2.51
C SER A 241 1.12 1.44 1.24
N LEU A 242 0.72 0.19 1.43
CA LEU A 242 0.46 -0.76 0.34
C LEU A 242 -1.04 -0.98 0.25
N TRP A 243 -1.60 -0.80 -0.95
CA TRP A 243 -3.02 -0.92 -1.21
C TRP A 243 -3.30 -2.00 -2.26
N GLY A 244 -4.24 -2.90 -1.97
CA GLY A 244 -4.74 -3.90 -2.92
C GLY A 244 -6.05 -3.47 -3.55
N LEU A 245 -6.32 -3.95 -4.77
CA LEU A 245 -7.55 -3.68 -5.53
C LEU A 245 -8.49 -4.89 -5.65
N THR A 246 -8.01 -6.09 -5.33
CA THR A 246 -8.81 -7.32 -5.40
C THR A 246 -9.94 -7.30 -4.37
N GLY A 247 -11.18 -7.28 -4.86
CA GLY A 247 -12.37 -7.20 -4.01
C GLY A 247 -12.70 -5.79 -3.50
N GLY A 248 -12.00 -4.76 -4.00
CA GLY A 248 -12.13 -3.37 -3.56
C GLY A 248 -10.80 -2.76 -3.15
N LEU A 249 -10.74 -1.43 -3.02
CA LEU A 249 -9.56 -0.75 -2.52
C LEU A 249 -9.41 -0.99 -1.01
N ARG A 250 -8.32 -1.61 -0.60
CA ARG A 250 -8.00 -1.89 0.81
C ARG A 250 -6.53 -1.67 1.09
N GLN A 251 -6.21 -1.06 2.23
CA GLN A 251 -4.84 -1.03 2.70
C GLN A 251 -4.48 -2.44 3.20
N VAL A 252 -3.39 -2.99 2.67
CA VAL A 252 -2.90 -4.34 3.03
C VAL A 252 -1.61 -4.30 3.83
N GLY A 253 -0.93 -3.14 3.84
CA GLY A 253 0.29 -2.97 4.59
C GLY A 253 0.67 -1.52 4.80
N ARG A 254 1.54 -1.29 5.78
CA ARG A 254 2.19 -0.02 6.04
C ARG A 254 3.63 -0.26 6.46
N PHE A 255 4.48 0.70 6.15
CA PHE A 255 5.85 0.76 6.56
C PHE A 255 6.17 2.19 6.96
N GLY A 256 6.73 2.36 8.15
CA GLY A 256 7.19 3.67 8.58
C GLY A 256 8.16 3.65 9.74
N GLY A 257 8.67 4.83 10.04
CA GLY A 257 9.72 5.07 11.02
C GLY A 257 10.58 6.28 10.63
N HIS A 258 11.45 6.72 11.54
CA HIS A 258 12.40 7.81 11.32
C HIS A 258 13.84 7.30 11.31
#